data_AF-Q05T68-F1
#
_entry.id   AF-Q05T68-F1
#
_cell.length_a   1.000
_cell.length_b   1.000
_cell.length_c   1.000
_cell.angle_alpha   90.00
_cell.angle_beta   90.00
_cell.angle_gamma   90.00
#
_symmetry.space_group_name_H-M   'P 1'
#
loop_
_entity.id
_entity.type
_entity.pdbx_description
1 polymer ?
#
loop_
_entity_poly.entity_id
_entity_poly.type
_entity_poly.pdbx_seq_one_letter_code
_entity_poly.pdbx_strand_id
1 'polypeptide(L)'
;MVMRGARFRWLLCSALLVASGAPAVVHANDRRELLEPDFLDLVDQAGLVLITGQGAVGVDAKARRLGLQVPALGYWSPEGFCFSTPAQGDCHAMFRP
;
A
#
# COMPACT_ATOMS: atom_id res chain seq x y z
N MET A 1 -67.37 15.04 26.47
CA MET A 1 -67.09 15.78 25.21
C MET A 1 -65.81 16.57 25.37
N VAL A 2 -64.72 16.17 24.70
CA VAL A 2 -63.70 17.04 24.08
C VAL A 2 -63.02 16.19 23.00
N MET A 3 -63.11 16.63 21.75
CA MET A 3 -62.40 16.07 20.59
C MET A 3 -61.02 16.74 20.41
N ARG A 4 -60.22 16.14 19.52
CA ARG A 4 -59.03 16.67 18.80
C ARG A 4 -57.71 16.40 19.53
N GLY A 5 -56.67 15.84 18.94
CA GLY A 5 -56.35 15.65 17.53
C GLY A 5 -54.84 15.87 17.38
N ALA A 6 -54.21 15.03 16.55
CA ALA A 6 -52.94 15.27 15.87
C ALA A 6 -51.64 15.21 16.73
N ARG A 7 -50.68 14.38 16.31
CA ARG A 7 -49.61 14.74 15.35
C ARG A 7 -48.51 13.67 15.41
N PHE A 8 -48.40 12.95 14.31
CA PHE A 8 -47.33 12.01 13.97
C PHE A 8 -45.98 12.73 14.07
N ARG A 9 -45.23 12.48 15.13
CA ARG A 9 -43.91 13.11 15.37
C ARG A 9 -42.82 12.11 15.01
N TRP A 10 -42.69 11.87 13.71
CA TRP A 10 -41.48 11.29 13.12
C TRP A 10 -40.35 12.31 13.24
N LEU A 11 -39.45 12.08 14.18
CA LEU A 11 -38.17 12.80 14.25
C LEU A 11 -37.05 11.77 14.14
N LEU A 12 -36.81 11.40 12.88
CA LEU A 12 -35.53 11.14 12.21
C LEU A 12 -34.31 11.01 13.14
N CYS A 13 -33.92 9.75 13.40
CA CYS A 13 -32.58 9.39 13.83
C CYS A 13 -31.58 9.77 12.73
N SER A 14 -30.84 10.86 12.94
CA SER A 14 -29.73 11.24 12.06
C SER A 14 -28.50 10.40 12.42
N ALA A 15 -28.26 9.32 11.67
CA ALA A 15 -27.04 8.55 11.75
C ALA A 15 -25.92 9.32 11.01
N LEU A 16 -25.04 9.99 11.75
CA LEU A 16 -23.76 10.45 11.21
C LEU A 16 -22.88 9.22 10.93
N LEU A 17 -22.83 8.79 9.68
CA LEU A 17 -21.78 7.89 9.21
C LEU A 17 -20.47 8.68 9.12
N VAL A 18 -19.62 8.53 10.14
CA VAL A 18 -18.20 8.85 10.01
C VAL A 18 -17.57 7.72 9.20
N ALA A 19 -17.27 7.99 7.93
CA ALA A 19 -16.45 7.14 7.09
C ALA A 19 -15.00 7.26 7.57
N SER A 20 -14.62 6.45 8.56
CA SER A 20 -13.23 6.26 8.95
C SER A 20 -12.51 5.60 7.77
N GLY A 21 -11.75 6.37 6.99
CA GLY A 21 -10.81 5.82 6.02
C GLY A 21 -9.86 4.87 6.75
N ALA A 22 -9.97 3.58 6.48
CA ALA A 22 -9.06 2.60 7.04
C ALA A 22 -7.64 2.94 6.56
N PRO A 23 -6.60 2.85 7.42
CA PRO A 23 -5.24 2.89 6.93
C PRO A 23 -5.08 1.72 5.97
N ALA A 24 -4.61 1.98 4.75
CA ALA A 24 -4.15 0.94 3.86
C ALA A 24 -3.01 0.21 4.58
N VAL A 25 -3.34 -0.92 5.20
CA VAL A 25 -2.37 -1.84 5.75
C VAL A 25 -1.64 -2.40 4.54
N VAL A 26 -0.48 -1.81 4.22
CA VAL A 26 0.47 -2.38 3.26
C VAL A 26 0.84 -3.74 3.83
N HIS A 27 0.32 -4.77 3.17
CA HIS A 27 0.41 -6.18 3.53
C HIS A 27 1.89 -6.55 3.76
N ALA A 28 2.16 -7.27 4.85
CA ALA A 28 3.46 -7.82 5.12
C ALA A 28 3.91 -8.64 3.90
N ASN A 29 5.11 -8.35 3.41
CA ASN A 29 5.65 -8.76 2.12
C ASN A 29 5.56 -10.29 1.89
N ASP A 30 4.45 -10.75 1.30
CA ASP A 30 4.48 -11.94 0.47
C ASP A 30 5.55 -11.66 -0.58
N ARG A 31 6.53 -12.55 -0.77
CA ARG A 31 7.65 -12.39 -1.71
C ARG A 31 7.16 -12.43 -3.16
N ARG A 32 6.36 -11.43 -3.53
CA ARG A 32 5.67 -11.24 -4.79
C ARG A 32 5.84 -9.81 -5.23
N GLU A 33 5.85 -9.62 -6.53
CA GLU A 33 5.85 -8.29 -7.11
C GLU A 33 4.46 -7.66 -7.00
N LEU A 34 4.44 -6.34 -6.91
CA LEU A 34 3.24 -5.54 -7.11
C LEU A 34 2.89 -5.50 -8.60
N LEU A 35 1.66 -5.11 -8.93
CA LEU A 35 1.36 -4.67 -10.28
C LEU A 35 1.99 -3.30 -10.51
N GLU A 36 2.25 -2.95 -11.77
CA GLU A 36 2.87 -1.66 -12.12
C GLU A 36 2.10 -0.46 -11.52
N PRO A 37 0.76 -0.36 -11.61
CA PRO A 37 0.04 0.77 -11.03
C PRO A 37 0.24 0.90 -9.52
N ASP A 38 0.17 -0.20 -8.78
CA ASP A 38 0.35 -0.21 -7.33
C ASP A 38 1.80 0.16 -6.93
N PHE A 39 2.77 -0.18 -7.77
CA PHE A 39 4.16 0.22 -7.56
C PHE A 39 4.37 1.71 -7.84
N LEU A 40 3.75 2.25 -8.90
CA LEU A 40 3.81 3.68 -9.22
C LEU A 40 3.15 4.53 -8.13
N ASP A 41 2.08 4.04 -7.49
CA ASP A 41 1.48 4.68 -6.31
C ASP A 41 2.47 4.79 -5.13
N LEU A 42 3.45 3.89 -5.01
CA LEU A 42 4.54 4.02 -4.05
C LEU A 42 5.60 5.03 -4.53
N VAL A 43 5.95 5.03 -5.81
CA VAL A 43 6.94 5.97 -6.38
C VAL A 43 6.50 7.41 -6.21
N ASP A 44 5.20 7.68 -6.35
CA ASP A 44 4.62 9.02 -6.21
C ASP A 44 4.57 9.51 -4.75
N GLN A 45 4.79 8.64 -3.77
CA GLN A 45 4.83 9.03 -2.36
C GLN A 45 6.14 9.73 -2.00
N ALA A 46 6.02 10.96 -1.48
CA ALA A 46 7.15 11.72 -1.01
C ALA A 46 7.86 11.04 0.17
N GLY A 47 9.19 11.11 0.17
CA GLY A 47 10.02 10.63 1.28
C GLY A 47 10.33 9.14 1.25
N LEU A 48 9.92 8.40 0.23
CA LEU A 48 10.38 7.03 0.00
C LEU A 48 11.66 7.01 -0.86
N VAL A 49 12.39 5.90 -0.76
CA VAL A 49 13.64 5.69 -1.48
C VAL A 49 13.46 4.56 -2.51
N LEU A 50 13.67 4.88 -3.78
CA LEU A 50 13.71 3.88 -4.86
C LEU A 50 15.11 3.28 -4.97
N ILE A 51 15.20 1.95 -4.96
CA ILE A 51 16.43 1.21 -5.19
C ILE A 51 16.24 0.23 -6.35
N THR A 52 17.20 0.25 -7.27
CA THR A 52 17.35 -0.74 -8.34
C THR A 52 18.56 -1.65 -8.08
N GLY A 53 18.41 -2.94 -8.42
CA GLY A 53 19.46 -3.95 -8.34
C GLY A 53 19.03 -5.28 -8.97
N GLN A 54 19.96 -6.22 -9.11
CA GLN A 54 19.71 -7.52 -9.75
C GLN A 54 18.87 -8.43 -8.85
N GLY A 55 17.60 -8.62 -9.22
CA GLY A 55 16.59 -9.32 -8.41
C GLY A 55 16.34 -8.70 -7.02
N ALA A 56 15.39 -9.28 -6.30
CA ALA A 56 14.99 -8.88 -4.95
C ALA A 56 16.17 -8.96 -3.96
N VAL A 57 17.04 -9.96 -4.14
CA VAL A 57 18.25 -10.12 -3.31
C VAL A 57 19.22 -8.94 -3.52
N GLY A 58 19.40 -8.49 -4.75
CA GLY A 58 20.29 -7.38 -5.08
C GLY A 58 19.82 -6.05 -4.51
N VAL A 59 18.52 -5.74 -4.64
CA VAL A 59 17.93 -4.54 -4.04
C VAL A 59 17.98 -4.57 -2.51
N ASP A 60 17.65 -5.70 -1.87
CA ASP A 60 17.69 -5.82 -0.41
C ASP A 60 19.12 -5.69 0.13
N ALA A 61 20.09 -6.26 -0.58
CA ALA A 61 21.50 -6.13 -0.22
C ALA A 61 21.95 -4.66 -0.31
N LYS A 62 21.49 -3.92 -1.32
CA LYS A 62 21.78 -2.49 -1.47
C LYS A 62 21.07 -1.65 -0.40
N ALA A 63 19.81 -1.95 -0.11
CA ALA A 63 19.03 -1.29 0.93
C ALA A 63 19.69 -1.43 2.32
N ARG A 64 20.10 -2.64 2.69
CA ARG A 64 20.82 -2.90 3.95
C ARG A 64 22.13 -2.10 4.06
N ARG A 65 22.88 -1.95 2.98
CA ARG A 65 24.11 -1.13 2.96
C ARG A 65 23.84 0.36 3.16
N LEU A 66 22.64 0.82 2.82
CA LEU A 66 22.19 2.19 3.02
C LEU A 66 21.50 2.40 4.38
N GLY A 67 21.43 1.37 5.23
CA GLY A 67 20.77 1.44 6.53
C GLY A 67 19.24 1.34 6.48
N LEU A 68 18.68 1.02 5.32
CA LEU A 68 17.23 0.93 5.13
C LEU A 68 16.69 -0.39 5.67
N GLN A 69 15.45 -0.34 6.16
CA GLN A 69 14.75 -1.52 6.65
C GLN A 69 14.27 -2.39 5.48
N VAL A 70 14.46 -3.70 5.63
CA VAL A 70 13.96 -4.72 4.71
C VAL A 70 12.89 -5.58 5.41
N PRO A 71 11.91 -6.15 4.68
CA PRO A 71 11.73 -6.07 3.22
C PRO A 71 11.25 -4.68 2.77
N ALA A 72 11.31 -4.45 1.46
CA ALA A 72 10.75 -3.26 0.83
C ALA A 72 9.23 -3.13 1.07
N LEU A 73 8.67 -1.95 0.81
CA LEU A 73 7.23 -1.73 0.76
C LEU A 73 6.60 -2.39 -0.47
N GLY A 74 7.37 -2.50 -1.55
CA GLY A 74 6.95 -3.13 -2.80
C GLY A 74 8.15 -3.45 -3.66
N TYR A 75 8.05 -4.53 -4.41
CA TYR A 75 9.02 -4.94 -5.44
C TYR A 75 8.31 -4.94 -6.79
N TRP A 76 9.01 -4.57 -7.84
CA TRP A 76 8.48 -4.59 -9.19
C TRP A 76 9.59 -4.69 -10.24
N SER A 77 9.31 -5.43 -11.30
CA SER A 77 10.06 -5.45 -12.55
C SER A 77 9.07 -5.51 -13.72
N PRO A 78 9.40 -4.96 -14.90
CA PRO A 78 8.53 -5.04 -16.07
C PRO A 78 8.21 -6.49 -16.48
N GLU A 79 9.17 -7.41 -16.29
CA GLU A 79 9.07 -8.80 -16.71
C GLU A 79 8.55 -9.75 -15.62
N GLY A 80 8.39 -9.30 -14.37
CA GLY A 80 7.93 -10.13 -13.26
C GLY A 80 8.99 -11.09 -12.69
N PHE A 81 10.27 -10.69 -12.70
CA PHE A 81 11.40 -11.56 -12.35
C PHE A 81 12.20 -11.14 -11.10
N CYS A 82 11.76 -10.17 -10.30
CA CYS A 82 12.41 -9.80 -9.04
C CYS A 82 12.71 -11.02 -8.16
N PHE A 83 11.79 -11.98 -8.07
CA PHE A 83 11.95 -13.16 -7.21
C PHE A 83 12.41 -14.43 -7.97
N SER A 84 12.78 -14.31 -9.23
CA SER A 84 13.33 -15.43 -10.01
C SER A 84 14.72 -15.85 -9.51
N THR A 85 15.03 -17.14 -9.64
CA THR A 85 16.35 -17.72 -9.34
C THR A 85 16.84 -18.54 -10.53
N PRO A 86 17.94 -18.15 -11.21
CA PRO A 86 18.76 -16.96 -10.95
C PRO A 86 18.01 -15.65 -11.23
N ALA A 87 18.53 -14.53 -10.74
CA ALA A 87 18.01 -13.21 -11.11
C ALA A 87 18.12 -13.04 -12.63
N GLN A 88 17.00 -12.70 -13.27
CA GLN A 88 16.92 -12.60 -14.73
C GLN A 88 17.06 -11.15 -15.23
N GLY A 89 17.03 -10.17 -14.33
CA GLY A 89 17.09 -8.77 -14.68
C GLY A 89 17.09 -7.85 -13.46
N ASP A 90 16.92 -6.57 -13.75
CA ASP A 90 16.79 -5.55 -12.73
C ASP A 90 15.44 -5.65 -12.01
N CYS A 91 15.48 -5.41 -10.72
CA CYS A 91 14.34 -5.28 -9.84
C CYS A 91 14.35 -3.89 -9.22
N HIS A 92 13.17 -3.32 -9.05
CA HIS A 92 12.93 -2.05 -8.39
C HIS A 92 12.22 -2.29 -7.07
N ALA A 93 12.61 -1.56 -6.03
CA ALA A 93 12.00 -1.68 -4.73
C ALA A 93 11.94 -0.33 -4.01
N MET A 94 10.80 -0.08 -3.35
CA MET A 94 10.53 1.14 -2.59
C MET A 94 10.75 0.91 -1.11
N PHE A 95 11.56 1.74 -0.47
CA PHE A 95 11.94 1.62 0.93
C PHE A 95 11.54 2.87 1.72
N ARG A 96 11.31 2.68 3.02
CA ARG A 96 11.34 3.79 3.98
C ARG A 96 12.80 4.18 4.24
N PRO A 97 13.13 5.49 4.31
CA PRO A 97 14.45 5.99 4.65
C PRO A 97 14.89 5.56 6.07
#